data_AF-A0AAV5UZX1-F1
#
_entry.id   AF-A0AAV5UZX1-F1
#
_cell.length_a   1.000
_cell.length_b   1.000
_cell.length_c   1.000
_cell.angle_alpha   90.00
_cell.angle_beta   90.00
_cell.angle_gamma   90.00
#
_symmetry.space_group_name_H-M   'P 1'
#
loop_
_entity.id
_entity.type
_entity.pdbx_description
1 polymer ?
#
loop_
_entity_poly.entity_id
_entity_poly.type
_entity_poly.pdbx_seq_one_letter_code
_entity_poly.pdbx_strand_id
1 'polypeptide(L)'
;AFLSSMGFTDMEQKDIKLEKRIGDTIPDGTLLTFLFRNKNNDDDPRVQICLMNDDANYANITIAYWGEFVYHGNVTNGNASKEAYNPILYIDRYNSYLDWWTVDLHKVSRYHMNVCVIGYCFKKPLVFAISLDGIKTIRIFSGGIYFDDLLFSMQRPDRNILH
;
A
#
# COMPACT_ATOMS: atom_id res chain seq x y z
N ALA A 1 8.04 -8.98 22.28
CA ALA A 1 6.60 -9.23 22.46
C ALA A 1 5.81 -7.98 22.10
N PHE A 2 5.45 -7.81 20.83
CA PHE A 2 4.41 -6.86 20.36
C PHE A 2 4.01 -7.10 18.88
N LEU A 3 4.37 -8.25 18.30
CA LEU A 3 3.95 -8.65 16.94
C LEU A 3 2.60 -9.37 16.94
N SER A 4 2.05 -9.70 18.12
CA SER A 4 0.92 -10.62 18.27
C SER A 4 -0.41 -9.98 18.65
N SER A 5 -0.51 -8.65 18.79
CA SER A 5 -1.73 -8.02 19.34
C SER A 5 -2.69 -7.43 18.31
N MET A 6 -2.40 -7.51 17.01
CA MET A 6 -3.34 -7.04 15.97
C MET A 6 -3.46 -7.95 14.72
N GLY A 7 -2.99 -9.20 14.77
CA GLY A 7 -3.23 -10.18 13.70
C GLY A 7 -2.51 -9.92 12.36
N PHE A 8 -1.62 -8.94 12.27
CA PHE A 8 -0.94 -8.58 11.01
C PHE A 8 0.12 -9.59 10.54
N THR A 9 0.61 -10.45 11.44
CA THR A 9 1.49 -11.58 11.09
C THR A 9 0.73 -12.79 10.54
N ASP A 10 -0.60 -12.81 10.65
CA ASP A 10 -1.42 -14.01 10.38
C ASP A 10 -2.10 -13.99 9.00
N MET A 11 -1.84 -12.99 8.14
CA MET A 11 -2.10 -13.16 6.71
C MET A 11 -1.07 -14.13 6.14
N GLU A 12 -1.37 -15.42 6.28
CA GLU A 12 -0.55 -16.51 5.74
C GLU A 12 -0.26 -16.27 4.25
N GLN A 13 0.90 -16.76 3.77
CA GLN A 13 1.30 -16.74 2.35
C GLN A 13 0.22 -17.24 1.36
N LYS A 14 -0.83 -17.92 1.84
CA LYS A 14 -1.98 -18.40 1.07
C LYS A 14 -2.92 -17.29 0.57
N ASP A 15 -2.77 -16.06 1.04
CA ASP A 15 -3.62 -14.92 0.65
C ASP A 15 -2.96 -13.91 -0.30
N ILE A 16 -1.85 -14.26 -0.94
CA ILE A 16 -1.26 -13.46 -2.02
C ILE A 16 -2.27 -13.35 -3.16
N LYS A 17 -2.81 -12.16 -3.38
CA LYS A 17 -3.69 -11.87 -4.53
C LYS A 17 -2.91 -11.41 -5.75
N LEU A 18 -1.73 -10.84 -5.53
CA LEU A 18 -0.83 -10.43 -6.60
C LEU A 18 0.61 -10.59 -6.16
N GLU A 19 1.44 -11.14 -7.04
CA GLU A 19 2.88 -10.94 -7.04
C GLU A 19 3.30 -10.49 -8.44
N LYS A 20 3.73 -9.24 -8.56
CA LYS A 20 4.11 -8.65 -9.85
C LYS A 20 5.52 -8.11 -9.80
N ARG A 21 6.38 -8.63 -10.67
CA ARG A 21 7.69 -8.02 -10.94
C ARG A 21 7.49 -6.79 -11.82
N ILE A 22 8.02 -5.66 -11.39
CA ILE A 22 7.83 -4.34 -12.03
C ILE A 22 9.10 -3.80 -12.71
N GLY A 23 10.19 -4.58 -12.71
CA GLY A 23 11.48 -4.21 -13.31
C GLY A 23 12.55 -4.01 -12.25
N ASP A 24 13.39 -2.99 -12.44
CA ASP A 24 14.53 -2.71 -11.56
C ASP A 24 14.21 -1.73 -10.42
N THR A 25 13.25 -0.83 -10.62
CA THR A 25 12.86 0.17 -9.61
C THR A 25 11.51 0.83 -9.94
N ILE A 26 10.95 1.56 -8.97
CA ILE A 26 9.86 2.53 -9.15
C ILE A 26 10.49 3.93 -9.27
N PRO A 27 10.38 4.63 -10.40
CA PRO A 27 10.84 6.02 -10.53
C PRO A 27 10.10 6.99 -9.59
N ASP A 28 10.76 8.07 -9.16
CA ASP A 28 10.07 9.20 -8.53
C ASP A 28 9.04 9.80 -9.50
N GLY A 29 7.88 10.19 -8.99
CA GLY A 29 6.73 10.64 -9.79
C GLY A 29 5.82 9.50 -10.28
N THR A 30 6.15 8.24 -10.01
CA THR A 30 5.30 7.10 -10.42
C THR A 30 4.03 7.06 -9.58
N LEU A 31 2.90 6.85 -10.25
CA LEU A 31 1.61 6.57 -9.66
C LEU A 31 1.28 5.07 -9.85
N LEU A 32 1.09 4.38 -8.73
CA LEU A 32 0.55 3.03 -8.70
C LEU A 32 -0.90 3.11 -8.23
N THR A 33 -1.83 2.61 -9.04
CA THR A 33 -3.24 2.57 -8.70
C THR A 33 -3.68 1.13 -8.59
N PHE A 34 -4.17 0.77 -7.40
CA PHE A 34 -4.68 -0.55 -7.08
C PHE A 34 -6.20 -0.47 -7.00
N LEU A 35 -6.87 -1.36 -7.72
CA LEU A 35 -8.32 -1.46 -7.74
C LEU A 35 -8.74 -2.72 -6.97
N PHE A 36 -9.60 -2.50 -5.98
CA PHE A 36 -10.15 -3.55 -5.14
C PHE A 36 -11.67 -3.56 -5.22
N ARG A 37 -12.23 -4.74 -4.98
CA ARG A 37 -13.67 -4.93 -4.80
C ARG A 37 -13.97 -5.63 -3.50
N ASN A 38 -14.99 -5.19 -2.78
CA ASN A 38 -15.38 -5.82 -1.53
C ASN A 38 -15.88 -7.24 -1.77
N LYS A 39 -15.45 -8.17 -0.92
CA LYS A 39 -16.03 -9.53 -0.87
C LYS A 39 -17.19 -9.44 0.12
N ASN A 40 -18.42 -9.54 -0.38
CA ASN A 40 -19.70 -9.43 0.35
C ASN A 40 -19.62 -9.54 1.88
N ASN A 41 -20.15 -8.54 2.60
CA ASN A 41 -20.42 -8.54 4.06
C ASN A 41 -19.30 -9.11 4.95
N ASP A 42 -18.03 -9.07 4.52
CA ASP A 42 -16.92 -9.42 5.40
C ASP A 42 -16.67 -8.25 6.35
N ASP A 43 -16.64 -8.55 7.66
CA ASP A 43 -16.58 -7.55 8.73
C ASP A 43 -15.16 -6.98 8.93
N ASP A 44 -14.19 -7.32 8.07
CA ASP A 44 -12.83 -6.75 8.14
C ASP A 44 -12.12 -6.72 6.76
N PRO A 45 -12.58 -5.88 5.81
CA PRO A 45 -11.89 -5.67 4.55
C PRO A 45 -10.55 -4.98 4.82
N ARG A 46 -9.47 -5.66 4.43
CA ARG A 46 -8.10 -5.20 4.63
C ARG A 46 -7.22 -5.56 3.45
N VAL A 47 -6.31 -4.65 3.11
CA VAL A 47 -5.25 -4.90 2.13
C VAL A 47 -3.91 -4.58 2.76
N GLN A 48 -2.92 -5.41 2.43
CA GLN A 48 -1.53 -5.08 2.63
C GLN A 48 -0.81 -5.07 1.29
N ILE A 49 -0.15 -3.96 1.01
CA ILE A 49 0.68 -3.74 -0.17
C ILE A 49 2.14 -3.75 0.29
N CYS A 50 2.91 -4.70 -0.23
CA CYS A 50 4.33 -4.83 0.05
C CYS A 50 5.13 -4.43 -1.19
N LEU A 51 5.94 -3.39 -1.04
CA LEU A 51 6.89 -2.92 -2.05
C LEU A 51 8.24 -3.56 -1.73
N MET A 52 8.64 -4.56 -2.52
CA MET A 52 9.74 -5.48 -2.21
C MET A 52 10.99 -5.16 -3.02
N ASN A 53 12.13 -4.99 -2.33
CA ASN A 53 13.45 -5.09 -2.96
C ASN A 53 13.85 -6.56 -3.10
N ASP A 54 13.59 -7.33 -2.04
CA ASP A 54 13.71 -8.77 -1.91
C ASP A 54 12.80 -9.27 -0.77
N ASP A 55 12.74 -10.58 -0.53
CA ASP A 55 11.86 -11.17 0.49
C ASP A 55 12.16 -10.73 1.93
N ALA A 56 13.39 -10.27 2.20
CA ALA A 56 13.83 -9.84 3.52
C ALA A 56 13.76 -8.32 3.70
N ASN A 57 13.58 -7.54 2.62
CA ASN A 57 13.61 -6.08 2.62
C ASN A 57 12.47 -5.49 1.80
N TYR A 58 11.45 -5.00 2.50
CA TYR A 58 10.26 -4.42 1.85
C TYR A 58 9.58 -3.36 2.70
N ALA A 59 8.93 -2.41 2.04
CA ALA A 59 8.06 -1.42 2.66
C ALA A 59 6.64 -1.98 2.69
N ASN A 60 5.98 -1.90 3.84
CA ASN A 60 4.60 -2.36 3.98
C ASN A 60 3.66 -1.17 4.13
N ILE A 61 2.50 -1.26 3.49
CA ILE A 61 1.39 -0.33 3.66
C ILE A 61 0.14 -1.18 3.84
N THR A 62 -0.47 -1.07 5.00
CA THR A 62 -1.70 -1.80 5.33
C THR A 62 -2.84 -0.82 5.46
N ILE A 63 -3.94 -1.08 4.79
CA ILE A 63 -5.16 -0.27 4.85
C ILE A 63 -6.25 -1.18 5.41
N ALA A 64 -6.77 -0.82 6.58
CA ALA A 64 -7.83 -1.54 7.26
C ALA A 64 -9.09 -0.67 7.31
N TYR A 65 -10.18 -1.16 6.71
CA TYR A 65 -11.40 -0.38 6.54
C TYR A 65 -12.12 -0.14 7.87
N TRP A 66 -12.30 -1.16 8.71
CA TRP A 66 -12.99 -1.03 10.00
C TRP A 66 -12.20 -0.23 11.04
N GLY A 67 -10.89 -0.13 10.86
CA GLY A 67 -10.07 0.77 11.64
C GLY A 67 -10.18 2.22 11.18
N GLU A 68 -10.55 2.50 9.93
CA GLU A 68 -10.33 3.82 9.32
C GLU A 68 -8.84 4.22 9.41
N PHE A 69 -7.92 3.25 9.25
CA PHE A 69 -6.49 3.47 9.50
C PHE A 69 -5.61 3.00 8.35
N VAL A 70 -4.53 3.74 8.10
CA VAL A 70 -3.36 3.24 7.35
C VAL A 70 -2.22 3.00 8.32
N TYR A 71 -1.71 1.79 8.31
CA TYR A 71 -0.45 1.40 8.94
C TYR A 71 0.63 1.38 7.87
N HIS A 72 1.82 1.80 8.24
CA HIS A 72 2.99 1.63 7.37
C HIS A 72 4.25 1.42 8.20
N GLY A 73 5.21 0.78 7.57
CA GLY A 73 6.46 0.39 8.18
C GLY A 73 7.33 -0.32 7.14
N ASN A 74 8.32 -1.04 7.63
CA ASN A 74 9.24 -1.75 6.78
C ASN A 74 9.71 -3.03 7.45
N VAL A 75 10.09 -3.99 6.61
CA VAL A 75 10.83 -5.16 7.02
C VAL A 75 12.26 -5.00 6.52
N THR A 76 13.22 -5.24 7.41
CA THR A 76 14.65 -5.18 7.09
C THR A 76 15.31 -6.44 7.62
N ASN A 77 16.00 -7.18 6.75
CA ASN A 77 16.58 -8.48 7.06
C ASN A 77 15.57 -9.44 7.73
N GLY A 78 14.32 -9.44 7.26
CA GLY A 78 13.23 -10.28 7.79
C GLY A 78 12.62 -9.79 9.11
N ASN A 79 13.09 -8.69 9.68
CA ASN A 79 12.57 -8.12 10.91
C ASN A 79 11.65 -6.93 10.63
N ALA A 80 10.42 -6.98 11.11
CA ALA A 80 9.47 -5.86 11.01
C ALA A 80 9.84 -4.73 11.96
N SER A 81 9.86 -3.50 11.44
CA SER A 81 9.98 -2.29 12.23
C SER A 81 8.70 -2.02 13.00
N LYS A 82 8.76 -1.08 13.96
CA LYS A 82 7.55 -0.51 14.53
C LYS A 82 6.75 0.18 13.42
N GLU A 83 5.45 -0.09 13.37
CA GLU A 83 4.55 0.54 12.42
C GLU A 83 4.15 1.95 12.90
N ALA A 84 4.05 2.87 11.94
CA ALA A 84 3.50 4.19 12.15
C ALA A 84 2.04 4.23 11.66
N TYR A 85 1.22 4.87 12.47
CA TYR A 85 -0.22 4.92 12.32
C TYR A 85 -0.66 6.28 11.76
N ASN A 86 -1.52 6.26 10.75
CA ASN A 86 -2.17 7.46 10.22
C ASN A 86 -3.68 7.24 10.15
N PRO A 87 -4.49 8.04 10.87
CA PRO A 87 -5.94 7.93 10.78
C PRO A 87 -6.46 8.45 9.44
N ILE A 88 -7.31 7.67 8.79
CA ILE A 88 -8.08 8.06 7.62
C ILE A 88 -9.44 8.56 8.12
N LEU A 89 -9.50 9.84 8.48
CA LEU A 89 -10.69 10.44 9.12
C LEU A 89 -12.00 10.41 8.30
N TYR A 90 -12.02 9.90 7.07
CA TYR A 90 -13.14 10.12 6.14
C TYR A 90 -13.43 8.98 5.14
N ILE A 91 -13.08 7.72 5.45
CA ILE A 91 -13.77 6.61 4.76
C ILE A 91 -15.11 6.45 5.46
N ASP A 92 -16.05 7.32 5.10
CA ASP A 92 -17.41 7.31 5.65
C ASP A 92 -17.95 5.86 5.60
N ARG A 93 -18.45 5.35 6.72
CA ARG A 93 -19.07 4.02 6.79
C ARG A 93 -20.22 3.88 5.78
N TYR A 94 -20.76 4.97 5.25
CA TYR A 94 -21.72 4.94 4.14
C TYR A 94 -21.14 4.45 2.79
N ASN A 95 -19.80 4.45 2.62
CA ASN A 95 -19.13 3.84 1.47
C ASN A 95 -18.93 2.33 1.60
N SER A 96 -19.40 1.70 2.69
CA SER A 96 -19.38 0.23 2.87
C SER A 96 -20.17 -0.54 1.80
N TYR A 97 -20.92 0.18 0.95
CA TYR A 97 -21.63 -0.32 -0.23
C TYR A 97 -20.98 0.05 -1.57
N LEU A 98 -19.86 0.77 -1.60
CA LEU A 98 -19.11 0.84 -2.84
C LEU A 98 -18.50 -0.54 -3.06
N ASP A 99 -18.99 -1.23 -4.08
CA ASP A 99 -18.38 -2.46 -4.56
C ASP A 99 -16.89 -2.25 -4.79
N TRP A 100 -16.48 -1.06 -5.25
CA TRP A 100 -15.12 -0.76 -5.70
C TRP A 100 -14.45 0.33 -4.88
N TRP A 101 -13.16 0.14 -4.59
CA TRP A 101 -12.32 1.18 -4.01
C TRP A 101 -10.91 1.15 -4.57
N THR A 102 -10.27 2.32 -4.58
CA THR A 102 -8.92 2.50 -5.10
C THR A 102 -7.94 2.89 -4.01
N VAL A 103 -6.72 2.41 -4.19
CA VAL A 103 -5.55 2.88 -3.44
C VAL A 103 -4.54 3.41 -4.44
N ASP A 104 -4.18 4.67 -4.29
CA ASP A 104 -3.19 5.34 -5.10
C ASP A 104 -1.92 5.56 -4.28
N LEU A 105 -0.80 5.03 -4.76
CA LEU A 105 0.52 5.24 -4.19
C LEU A 105 1.35 6.09 -5.15
N HIS A 106 1.71 7.30 -4.72
CA HIS A 106 2.55 8.21 -5.50
C HIS A 106 3.94 8.31 -4.88
N LYS A 107 4.96 7.81 -5.59
CA LYS A 107 6.35 7.85 -5.10
C LYS A 107 6.88 9.28 -5.21
N VAL A 108 7.09 9.91 -4.06
CA VAL A 108 7.56 11.30 -3.99
C VAL A 108 9.09 11.37 -4.00
N SER A 109 9.75 10.43 -3.33
CA SER A 109 11.21 10.30 -3.32
C SER A 109 11.62 8.89 -2.87
N ARG A 110 12.93 8.64 -2.78
CA ARG A 110 13.50 7.36 -2.30
C ARG A 110 12.99 6.88 -0.93
N TYR A 111 12.42 7.74 -0.09
CA TYR A 111 11.92 7.38 1.25
C TYR A 111 10.47 7.78 1.51
N HIS A 112 9.82 8.42 0.53
CA HIS A 112 8.53 9.06 0.75
C HIS A 112 7.52 8.60 -0.28
N MET A 113 6.36 8.15 0.20
CA MET A 113 5.22 7.75 -0.63
C MET A 113 4.01 8.54 -0.17
N ASN A 114 3.34 9.23 -1.09
CA ASN A 114 2.01 9.75 -0.78
C ASN A 114 0.97 8.67 -1.02
N VAL A 115 -0.05 8.62 -0.17
CA VAL A 115 -1.11 7.62 -0.25
C VAL A 115 -2.45 8.31 -0.35
N CYS A 116 -3.26 7.89 -1.32
CA CYS A 116 -4.65 8.28 -1.43
C CYS A 116 -5.54 7.04 -1.43
N VAL A 117 -6.66 7.10 -0.70
CA VAL A 117 -7.63 6.01 -0.62
C VAL A 117 -8.98 6.57 -1.02
N ILE A 118 -9.60 6.01 -2.07
CA ILE A 118 -10.85 6.49 -2.66
C ILE A 118 -10.76 8.01 -2.98
N GLY A 119 -9.64 8.42 -3.57
CA GLY A 119 -9.37 9.82 -3.91
C GLY A 119 -8.98 10.73 -2.73
N TYR A 120 -9.05 10.27 -1.48
CA TYR A 120 -8.62 11.06 -0.32
C TYR A 120 -7.13 10.86 -0.04
N CYS A 121 -6.34 11.89 -0.29
CA CYS A 121 -4.89 11.87 -0.08
C CYS A 121 -4.48 12.34 1.31
N PHE A 122 -3.46 11.70 1.88
CA PHE A 122 -2.81 12.20 3.08
C PHE A 122 -2.10 13.53 2.83
N LYS A 123 -2.18 14.43 3.83
CA LYS A 123 -1.53 15.74 3.78
C LYS A 123 0.00 15.64 3.81
N LYS A 124 0.53 14.58 4.42
CA LYS A 124 1.96 14.31 4.53
C LYS A 124 2.25 12.93 3.93
N PRO A 125 3.31 12.79 3.12
CA PRO A 125 3.76 11.49 2.67
C PRO A 125 4.12 10.59 3.84
N LEU A 126 3.90 9.28 3.66
CA LEU A 126 4.43 8.24 4.50
C LEU A 126 5.96 8.21 4.37
N VAL A 127 6.65 7.93 5.47
CA VAL A 127 8.12 7.92 5.54
C VAL A 127 8.59 6.51 5.85
N PHE A 128 9.47 5.96 5.02
CA PHE A 128 10.02 4.63 5.19
C PHE A 128 11.49 4.69 5.63
N ALA A 129 11.90 3.78 6.51
CA ALA A 129 13.31 3.66 6.89
C ALA A 129 14.14 2.96 5.80
N ILE A 130 13.49 2.22 4.89
CA ILE A 130 14.15 1.59 3.75
C ILE A 130 13.98 2.40 2.47
N SER A 131 14.95 2.25 1.57
CA SER A 131 14.87 2.86 0.25
C SER A 131 13.77 2.19 -0.57
N LEU A 132 12.90 3.01 -1.13
CA LEU A 132 11.93 2.67 -2.17
C LEU A 132 12.58 2.64 -3.56
N ASP A 133 13.83 3.06 -3.67
CA ASP A 133 14.64 2.78 -4.87
C ASP A 133 15.10 1.31 -4.82
N GLY A 134 14.97 0.60 -5.93
CA GLY A 134 15.34 -0.81 -6.05
C GLY A 134 14.17 -1.78 -5.82
N ILE A 135 12.94 -1.27 -5.69
CA ILE A 135 11.74 -2.09 -5.58
C ILE A 135 11.53 -2.81 -6.90
N LYS A 136 11.59 -4.14 -6.86
CA LYS A 136 11.50 -5.03 -8.03
C LYS A 136 10.18 -5.74 -8.11
N THR A 137 9.52 -5.93 -6.97
CA THR A 137 8.31 -6.72 -6.87
C THR A 137 7.29 -6.00 -6.00
N ILE A 138 6.03 -6.03 -6.43
CA ILE A 138 4.89 -5.65 -5.61
C ILE A 138 4.15 -6.92 -5.23
N ARG A 139 3.90 -7.13 -3.94
CA ARG A 139 3.02 -8.17 -3.43
C ARG A 139 1.80 -7.56 -2.78
N ILE A 140 0.65 -8.18 -2.99
CA ILE A 140 -0.62 -7.77 -2.38
C ILE A 140 -1.20 -8.95 -1.63
N PHE A 141 -1.53 -8.71 -0.37
CA PHE A 141 -2.30 -9.60 0.48
C PHE A 141 -3.64 -8.95 0.78
N SER A 142 -4.70 -9.74 0.78
CA SER A 142 -6.01 -9.18 1.12
C SER A 142 -6.89 -10.17 1.88
N GLY A 143 -7.63 -9.64 2.85
CA GLY A 143 -8.72 -10.30 3.55
C GLY A 143 -10.01 -9.49 3.35
N GLY A 144 -11.15 -10.17 3.16
CA GLY A 144 -12.44 -9.49 2.95
C GLY A 144 -12.59 -8.66 1.67
N ILE A 145 -11.61 -8.68 0.76
CA ILE A 145 -11.67 -7.99 -0.54
C ILE A 145 -11.05 -8.84 -1.65
N TYR A 146 -11.58 -8.69 -2.85
CA TYR A 146 -10.97 -9.10 -4.11
C TYR A 146 -10.00 -8.03 -4.61
N PHE A 147 -8.86 -8.46 -5.12
CA PHE A 147 -8.00 -7.62 -5.95
C PHE A 147 -8.39 -7.85 -7.40
N ASP A 148 -8.69 -6.77 -8.12
CA ASP A 148 -9.11 -6.87 -9.52
C ASP A 148 -7.99 -6.43 -10.47
N ASP A 149 -7.34 -5.27 -10.23
CA ASP A 149 -6.31 -4.79 -11.15
C ASP A 149 -5.25 -3.87 -10.50
N LEU A 150 -4.08 -3.82 -11.13
CA LEU A 150 -2.99 -2.90 -10.84
C LEU A 150 -2.67 -2.10 -12.10
N LEU A 151 -3.07 -0.84 -12.08
CA LEU A 151 -2.73 0.15 -13.09
C LEU A 151 -1.41 0.83 -12.70
N PHE A 152 -0.51 0.88 -13.67
CA PHE A 152 0.82 1.47 -13.51
C PHE A 152 0.92 2.68 -14.45
N SER A 153 1.05 3.87 -13.89
CA SER A 153 1.23 5.10 -14.66
C SER A 153 2.52 5.80 -14.25
N MET A 154 3.44 5.93 -15.21
CA MET A 154 4.59 6.80 -15.04
C MET A 154 4.21 8.20 -15.50
N GLN A 155 4.01 9.13 -14.58
CA GLN A 155 4.18 10.54 -14.93
C GLN A 155 5.69 10.79 -15.00
N ARG A 156 6.25 10.76 -16.22
CA ARG A 156 7.53 11.43 -16.42
C ARG A 156 7.27 12.92 -16.20
N PRO A 157 7.99 13.59 -15.30
CA PRO A 157 7.95 15.05 -15.31
C PRO A 157 8.45 15.48 -16.68
N ASP A 158 7.59 16.14 -17.46
CA ASP A 158 8.02 16.81 -18.68
C ASP A 158 9.09 17.82 -18.29
N ARG A 159 10.35 17.49 -18.56
CA ARG A 159 11.50 18.37 -18.32
C ARG A 159 11.53 19.59 -19.26
N ASN A 160 10.43 19.90 -19.95
CA ASN A 160 10.36 20.89 -21.03
C ASN A 160 9.44 22.09 -20.75
N ILE A 161 9.05 22.36 -19.51
CA ILE A 161 8.41 23.64 -19.15
C ILE A 161 9.41 24.50 -18.37
N LEU A 162 10.49 24.88 -19.06
CA LEU A 162 11.32 26.03 -18.73
C LEU A 162 11.71 26.69 -20.05
N HIS A 163 10.82 27.53 -20.58
CA HIS A 163 11.13 28.61 -21.51
C HIS A 163 10.13 29.76 -21.27
#